data_AF-A0A535P7L3-F1
#
_entry.id   AF-A0A535P7L3-F1
#
_cell.length_a   1.000
_cell.length_b   1.000
_cell.length_c   1.000
_cell.angle_alpha   90.00
_cell.angle_beta   90.00
_cell.angle_gamma   90.00
#
_symmetry.space_group_name_H-M   'P 1'
#
loop_
_entity.id
_entity.type
_entity.pdbx_description
1 polymer ?
#
loop_
_entity_poly.entity_id
_entity_poly.type
_entity_poly.pdbx_seq_one_letter_code
_entity_poly.pdbx_strand_id
1 'polypeptide(L)'
;MRGPKRSQAEIAGFRESRRIAALLGAEVRRARLRRHITQAALGRRIGVVQSRVSEIERGLGSRATLELWVAMGIALDRPLAVSLSRDISAEPADAGHLAVQELVLRLASATGRTATFELPTRPADPRLSIDVGVRDDAYRTLMVVEIWNRLDDLGAAMRRFDLKMAEASALAAARGGDAYAVAGCWVLRDTVANRGLVARYPAILQSRFHGSSVGWVGALVTGGAPPAAAGLAWATGNGSTLFPLRWSRR
;
A
#
# COMPACT_ATOMS: atom_id res chain seq x y z
N MET A 1 -23.92 -30.71 34.83
CA MET A 1 -23.85 -29.34 34.27
C MET A 1 -22.94 -29.35 33.04
N ARG A 2 -23.46 -29.08 31.83
CA ARG A 2 -22.62 -28.90 30.64
C ARG A 2 -21.90 -27.56 30.78
N GLY A 3 -20.56 -27.57 30.74
CA GLY A 3 -19.77 -26.33 30.75
C GLY A 3 -20.19 -25.37 29.62
N PRO A 4 -19.94 -24.06 29.77
CA PRO A 4 -20.33 -23.09 28.75
C PRO A 4 -19.78 -23.51 27.38
N LYS A 5 -20.64 -23.49 26.35
CA LYS A 5 -20.22 -23.76 24.97
C LYS A 5 -19.16 -22.73 24.58
N ARG A 6 -18.04 -23.19 24.01
CA ARG A 6 -16.99 -22.30 23.50
C ARG A 6 -17.60 -21.23 22.61
N SER A 7 -17.20 -19.98 22.81
CA SER A 7 -17.61 -18.85 21.99
C SER A 7 -17.09 -19.01 20.56
N GLN A 8 -17.73 -18.34 19.60
CA GLN A 8 -17.24 -18.33 18.22
C GLN A 8 -15.82 -17.73 18.13
N ALA A 9 -15.51 -16.73 18.97
CA ALA A 9 -14.19 -16.13 19.05
C ALA A 9 -13.12 -17.14 19.50
N GLU A 10 -13.43 -17.99 20.49
CA GLU A 10 -12.51 -19.06 20.93
C GLU A 10 -12.29 -20.11 19.84
N ILE A 11 -13.33 -20.48 19.09
CA ILE A 11 -13.20 -21.44 17.98
C ILE A 11 -12.36 -20.85 16.84
N ALA A 12 -12.63 -19.59 16.47
CA ALA A 12 -11.88 -18.88 15.43
C ALA A 12 -10.42 -18.67 15.85
N GLY A 13 -10.17 -18.23 17.08
CA GLY A 13 -8.83 -18.05 17.63
C GLY A 13 -8.02 -19.35 17.67
N PHE A 14 -8.67 -20.49 17.94
CA PHE A 14 -8.00 -21.79 17.86
C PHE A 14 -7.58 -22.16 16.43
N ARG A 15 -8.41 -21.86 15.43
CA ARG A 15 -8.07 -22.12 14.02
C ARG A 15 -6.94 -21.21 13.55
N GLU A 16 -7.03 -19.92 13.88
CA GLU A 16 -6.06 -18.92 13.44
C GLU A 16 -4.69 -19.12 14.11
N SER A 17 -4.65 -19.43 15.41
CA SER A 17 -3.39 -19.74 16.10
C SER A 17 -2.66 -20.94 15.50
N ARG A 18 -3.39 -21.98 15.06
CA ARG A 18 -2.80 -23.12 14.33
C ARG A 18 -2.21 -22.70 12.97
N ARG A 19 -2.90 -21.82 12.24
CA ARG A 19 -2.43 -21.30 10.95
C ARG A 19 -1.15 -20.47 11.12
N ILE A 20 -1.13 -19.56 12.09
CA ILE A 20 0.04 -18.74 12.44
C ILE A 20 1.21 -19.63 12.84
N ALA A 21 0.99 -20.60 13.72
CA ALA A 21 2.03 -21.51 14.16
C ALA A 21 2.61 -22.38 13.02
N ALA A 22 1.77 -22.77 12.05
CA ALA A 22 2.24 -23.48 10.86
C ALA A 22 3.16 -22.64 9.98
N LEU A 23 2.81 -21.37 9.75
CA LEU A 23 3.63 -20.43 8.99
C LEU A 23 4.96 -20.15 9.68
N LEU A 24 4.91 -19.82 10.97
CA LEU A 24 6.11 -19.57 11.78
C LEU A 24 7.00 -20.81 11.87
N GLY A 25 6.42 -22.00 12.04
CA GLY A 25 7.16 -23.28 12.03
C GLY A 25 7.90 -23.53 10.73
N ALA A 26 7.26 -23.27 9.58
CA ALA A 26 7.90 -23.39 8.27
C ALA A 26 9.02 -22.36 8.08
N GLU A 27 8.88 -21.16 8.62
CA GLU A 27 9.92 -20.14 8.64
C GLU A 27 11.12 -20.52 9.49
N VAL A 28 10.90 -21.05 10.69
CA VAL A 28 11.94 -21.60 11.57
C VAL A 28 12.71 -22.70 10.84
N ARG A 29 12.01 -23.66 10.23
CA ARG A 29 12.63 -24.75 9.45
C ARG A 29 13.52 -24.22 8.34
N ARG A 30 13.01 -23.27 7.53
CA ARG A 30 13.77 -22.67 6.43
C ARG A 30 15.00 -21.92 6.93
N ALA A 31 14.87 -21.12 7.98
CA ALA A 31 15.97 -20.36 8.56
C ALA A 31 17.05 -21.26 9.18
N ARG A 32 16.63 -22.37 9.80
CA ARG A 32 17.51 -23.40 10.35
C ARG A 32 18.30 -24.11 9.24
N LEU A 33 17.62 -24.57 8.19
CA LEU A 33 18.27 -25.29 7.09
C LEU A 33 19.30 -24.43 6.35
N ARG A 34 18.99 -23.14 6.11
CA ARG A 34 19.95 -22.19 5.51
C ARG A 34 21.22 -21.99 6.34
N ARG A 35 21.15 -22.19 7.65
CA ARG A 35 22.28 -22.05 8.59
C ARG A 35 22.94 -23.40 8.89
N HIS A 36 22.52 -24.48 8.24
CA HIS A 36 23.03 -25.83 8.47
C HIS A 36 22.93 -26.30 9.94
N ILE A 37 21.97 -25.77 10.69
CA ILE A 37 21.75 -26.12 12.10
C ILE A 37 20.81 -27.36 12.16
N THR A 38 21.10 -28.34 13.01
CA THR A 38 20.16 -29.47 13.24
C THR A 38 19.07 -29.08 14.22
N GLN A 39 17.92 -29.77 14.21
CA GLN A 39 16.85 -29.51 15.18
C GLN A 39 17.34 -29.72 16.63
N ALA A 40 18.21 -30.71 16.86
CA ALA A 40 18.82 -30.95 18.17
C ALA A 40 19.76 -29.81 18.60
N ALA A 41 20.54 -29.25 17.67
CA ALA A 41 21.40 -28.11 17.95
C ALA A 41 20.58 -26.85 18.26
N LEU A 42 19.52 -26.57 17.50
CA LEU A 42 18.60 -25.47 17.81
C LEU A 42 17.95 -25.65 19.18
N GLY A 43 17.47 -26.86 19.48
CA GLY A 43 16.87 -27.21 20.77
C GLY A 43 17.81 -26.91 21.93
N ARG A 44 19.07 -27.36 21.85
CA ARG A 44 20.09 -27.06 22.88
C ARG A 44 20.32 -25.56 23.07
N ARG A 45 20.33 -24.76 22.00
CA ARG A 45 20.55 -23.30 22.07
C ARG A 45 19.42 -22.56 22.79
N ILE A 46 18.20 -23.10 22.78
CA ILE A 46 17.02 -22.45 23.36
C ILE A 46 16.44 -23.22 24.56
N GLY A 47 17.15 -24.25 25.05
CA GLY A 47 16.74 -25.01 26.23
C GLY A 47 15.55 -25.96 26.03
N VAL A 48 15.34 -26.50 24.83
CA VAL A 48 14.25 -27.48 24.56
C VAL A 48 14.77 -28.76 23.88
N VAL A 49 14.03 -29.85 24.03
CA VAL A 49 14.33 -31.12 23.36
C VAL A 49 14.08 -31.05 21.85
N GLN A 50 14.82 -31.85 21.07
CA GLN A 50 14.72 -31.89 19.61
C GLN A 50 13.29 -32.17 19.10
N SER A 51 12.55 -33.05 19.79
CA SER A 51 11.17 -33.40 19.43
C SER A 51 10.23 -32.19 19.48
N ARG A 52 10.47 -31.25 20.41
CA ARG A 52 9.72 -29.99 20.52
C ARG A 52 9.98 -29.07 19.34
N VAL A 53 11.24 -28.99 18.88
CA VAL A 53 11.60 -28.26 17.65
C VAL A 53 10.92 -28.90 16.43
N SER A 54 10.93 -30.23 16.34
CA SER A 54 10.27 -30.96 15.24
C SER A 54 8.75 -30.76 15.23
N GLU A 55 8.09 -30.78 16.39
CA GLU A 55 6.67 -30.44 16.53
C GLU A 55 6.36 -29.04 15.98
N ILE A 56 7.16 -28.06 16.36
CA ILE A 56 7.03 -26.66 15.93
C ILE A 56 7.24 -26.54 14.41
N GLU A 57 8.31 -27.13 13.85
CA GLU A 57 8.61 -27.08 12.42
C GLU A 57 7.55 -27.78 11.54
N ARG A 58 6.76 -28.70 12.11
CA ARG A 58 5.61 -29.35 11.46
C ARG A 58 4.31 -28.55 11.57
N GLY A 59 4.35 -27.38 12.19
CA GLY A 59 3.19 -26.51 12.39
C GLY A 59 2.26 -26.93 13.53
N LEU A 60 2.73 -27.81 14.41
CA LEU A 60 1.98 -28.22 15.61
C LEU A 60 2.30 -27.33 16.82
N GLY A 61 3.14 -26.30 16.64
CA GLY A 61 3.61 -25.36 17.66
C GLY A 61 2.58 -24.35 18.19
N SER A 62 1.28 -24.52 17.95
CA SER A 62 0.24 -23.55 18.39
C SER A 62 0.17 -23.28 19.89
N ARG A 63 0.72 -24.21 20.70
CA ARG A 63 0.84 -24.09 22.16
C ARG A 63 2.25 -23.70 22.62
N ALA A 64 3.16 -23.39 21.71
CA ALA A 64 4.45 -22.83 22.09
C ALA A 64 4.24 -21.40 22.58
N THR A 65 4.92 -21.05 23.67
CA THR A 65 4.81 -19.71 24.25
C THR A 65 5.46 -18.69 23.33
N LEU A 66 5.08 -17.42 23.48
CA LEU A 66 5.70 -16.34 22.72
C LEU A 66 7.21 -16.25 23.01
N GLU A 67 7.63 -16.50 24.25
CA GLU A 67 9.06 -16.50 24.60
C GLU A 67 9.83 -17.56 23.80
N LEU A 68 9.26 -18.76 23.61
CA LEU A 68 9.91 -19.81 22.82
C LEU A 68 10.05 -19.42 21.36
N TRP A 69 9.03 -18.78 20.76
CA TRP A 69 9.11 -18.29 19.39
C TRP A 69 10.15 -17.18 19.23
N VAL A 70 10.22 -16.25 20.20
CA VAL A 70 11.24 -15.19 20.24
C VAL A 70 12.64 -15.80 20.36
N ALA A 71 12.84 -16.75 21.27
CA ALA A 71 14.12 -17.44 21.46
C ALA A 71 14.58 -18.18 20.19
N MET A 72 13.67 -18.85 19.48
CA MET A 72 13.97 -19.46 18.17
C MET A 72 14.40 -18.42 17.14
N GLY A 73 13.70 -17.28 17.07
CA GLY A 73 14.04 -16.18 16.17
C GLY A 73 15.43 -15.61 16.45
N ILE A 74 15.75 -15.33 17.72
CA ILE A 74 17.07 -14.85 18.14
C ILE A 74 18.16 -15.88 17.82
N ALA A 75 17.95 -17.16 18.16
CA ALA A 75 18.92 -18.22 17.87
C ALA A 75 19.18 -18.43 16.37
N LEU A 76 18.25 -18.00 15.51
CA LEU A 76 18.35 -18.11 14.05
C LEU A 76 18.65 -16.75 13.38
N ASP A 77 19.15 -15.76 14.12
CA ASP A 77 19.42 -14.38 13.67
C ASP A 77 18.28 -13.81 12.81
N ARG A 78 17.04 -14.08 13.24
CA ARG A 78 15.82 -13.63 12.60
C ARG A 78 14.77 -13.35 13.68
N PRO A 79 14.93 -12.26 14.44
CA PRO A 79 14.05 -11.92 15.55
C PRO A 79 12.57 -11.88 15.13
N LEU A 80 11.69 -12.39 16.00
CA LEU A 80 10.25 -12.33 15.78
C LEU A 80 9.72 -10.94 16.19
N ALA A 81 9.03 -10.27 15.27
CA ALA A 81 8.24 -9.07 15.55
C ALA A 81 6.75 -9.43 15.52
N VAL A 82 6.01 -9.15 16.59
CA VAL A 82 4.56 -9.39 16.69
C VAL A 82 3.84 -8.08 16.96
N SER A 83 2.76 -7.84 16.21
CA SER A 83 1.81 -6.77 16.43
C SER A 83 0.40 -7.31 16.19
N LEU A 84 -0.61 -6.74 16.86
CA LEU A 84 -2.00 -7.04 16.51
C LEU A 84 -2.30 -6.61 15.07
N SER A 85 -3.17 -7.35 14.40
CA SER A 85 -3.78 -6.88 13.15
C SER A 85 -4.59 -5.62 13.43
N ARG A 86 -4.85 -4.84 12.38
CA ARG A 86 -5.66 -3.61 12.47
C ARG A 86 -7.01 -3.88 13.15
N ASP A 87 -7.50 -2.86 13.84
CA ASP A 87 -8.84 -2.86 14.41
C ASP A 87 -9.88 -3.10 13.31
N ILE A 88 -10.76 -4.08 13.54
CA ILE A 88 -11.80 -4.52 12.60
C ILE A 88 -12.99 -3.53 12.62
N SER A 89 -13.07 -2.66 13.63
CA SER A 89 -14.13 -1.63 13.77
C SER A 89 -13.87 -0.34 12.99
N ALA A 90 -12.67 -0.16 12.42
CA ALA A 90 -12.41 0.93 11.49
C ALA A 90 -13.08 0.62 10.14
N GLU A 91 -13.60 1.67 9.48
CA GLU A 91 -14.04 1.68 8.07
C GLU A 91 -13.13 0.83 7.17
N PRO A 92 -13.61 0.32 6.01
CA PRO A 92 -12.83 -0.54 5.12
C PRO A 92 -11.38 -0.07 5.00
N ALA A 93 -10.42 -1.00 4.94
CA ALA A 93 -8.98 -0.69 4.93
C ALA A 93 -8.55 0.36 3.88
N ASP A 94 -9.42 0.60 2.90
CA ASP A 94 -9.27 1.50 1.78
C ASP A 94 -10.25 2.67 1.80
N ALA A 95 -11.06 2.88 2.85
CA ALA A 95 -12.05 3.96 2.92
C ALA A 95 -11.41 5.34 2.70
N GLY A 96 -10.19 5.55 3.21
CA GLY A 96 -9.43 6.76 2.93
C GLY A 96 -8.97 6.92 1.48
N HIS A 97 -8.68 5.81 0.78
CA HIS A 97 -8.28 5.79 -0.63
C HIS A 97 -9.51 5.93 -1.53
N LEU A 98 -10.52 5.10 -1.30
CA LEU A 98 -11.83 5.11 -1.94
C LEU A 98 -12.52 6.46 -1.78
N ALA A 99 -12.47 7.11 -0.60
CA ALA A 99 -13.03 8.45 -0.42
C ALA A 99 -12.35 9.49 -1.32
N VAL A 100 -11.03 9.36 -1.55
CA VAL A 100 -10.31 10.26 -2.45
C VAL A 100 -10.55 9.90 -3.91
N GLN A 101 -10.67 8.62 -4.26
CA GLN A 101 -11.07 8.19 -5.61
C GLN A 101 -12.46 8.75 -5.94
N GLU A 102 -13.43 8.56 -5.06
CA GLU A 102 -14.79 9.11 -5.15
C GLU A 102 -14.77 10.64 -5.25
N LEU A 103 -13.94 11.32 -4.46
CA LEU A 103 -13.74 12.77 -4.56
C LEU A 103 -13.27 13.18 -5.97
N VAL A 104 -12.25 12.53 -6.52
CA VAL A 104 -11.71 12.86 -7.85
C VAL A 104 -12.74 12.58 -8.94
N LEU A 105 -13.47 11.46 -8.87
CA LEU A 105 -14.55 11.13 -9.81
C LEU A 105 -15.66 12.18 -9.78
N ARG A 106 -16.10 12.57 -8.58
CA ARG A 106 -17.13 13.61 -8.39
C ARG A 106 -16.67 14.98 -8.91
N LEU A 107 -15.42 15.35 -8.67
CA LEU A 107 -14.85 16.61 -9.17
C LEU A 107 -14.70 16.61 -10.70
N ALA A 108 -14.31 15.49 -11.30
CA ALA A 108 -14.28 15.35 -12.75
C ALA A 108 -15.67 15.55 -13.36
N SER A 109 -16.69 14.87 -12.80
CA SER A 109 -18.08 15.05 -13.24
C SER A 109 -18.55 16.50 -13.09
N ALA A 110 -18.26 17.15 -11.96
CA ALA A 110 -18.62 18.55 -11.71
C ALA A 110 -17.96 19.55 -12.67
N THR A 111 -16.82 19.17 -13.28
CA THR A 111 -16.09 19.99 -14.25
C THR A 111 -16.34 19.58 -15.71
N GLY A 112 -17.34 18.71 -15.95
CA GLY A 112 -17.70 18.25 -17.29
C GLY A 112 -16.72 17.25 -17.92
N ARG A 113 -15.85 16.63 -17.11
CA ARG A 113 -14.85 15.67 -17.55
C ARG A 113 -15.31 14.24 -17.32
N THR A 114 -14.80 13.33 -18.16
CA THR A 114 -15.04 11.89 -17.98
C THR A 114 -13.92 11.30 -17.13
N ALA A 115 -14.26 10.59 -16.06
CA ALA A 115 -13.28 9.89 -15.23
C ALA A 115 -13.58 8.39 -15.14
N THR A 116 -12.54 7.59 -14.96
CA THR A 116 -12.61 6.14 -14.87
C THR A 116 -11.91 5.69 -13.61
N PHE A 117 -12.66 5.01 -12.74
CA PHE A 117 -12.14 4.30 -11.57
C PHE A 117 -11.29 3.11 -12.03
N GLU A 118 -10.11 2.95 -11.43
CA GLU A 118 -9.17 1.85 -11.74
C GLU A 118 -8.98 1.66 -13.25
N LEU A 119 -8.63 2.75 -13.96
CA LEU A 119 -8.45 2.74 -15.41
C LEU A 119 -7.42 1.65 -15.80
N PRO A 120 -7.84 0.58 -16.50
CA PRO A 120 -6.90 -0.44 -16.92
C PRO A 120 -6.04 0.13 -18.04
N THR A 121 -4.73 0.23 -17.80
CA THR A 121 -3.77 0.65 -18.82
C THR A 121 -3.31 -0.52 -19.68
N ARG A 122 -3.42 -1.75 -19.16
CA ARG A 122 -3.06 -2.97 -19.87
C ARG A 122 -4.02 -4.12 -19.55
N PRO A 123 -4.96 -4.46 -20.44
CA PRO A 123 -5.92 -5.55 -20.20
C PRO A 123 -5.27 -6.93 -19.95
N ALA A 124 -4.05 -7.15 -20.46
CA ALA A 124 -3.29 -8.39 -20.29
C ALA A 124 -2.57 -8.52 -18.93
N ASP A 125 -2.46 -7.44 -18.14
CA ASP A 125 -1.95 -7.48 -16.76
C ASP A 125 -2.85 -6.63 -15.85
N PRO A 126 -3.91 -7.22 -15.27
CA PRO A 126 -4.89 -6.50 -14.44
C PRO A 126 -4.30 -5.86 -13.18
N ARG A 127 -3.04 -6.13 -12.83
CA ARG A 127 -2.36 -5.57 -11.66
C ARG A 127 -1.84 -4.15 -11.90
N LEU A 128 -1.87 -3.68 -13.15
CA LEU A 128 -1.45 -2.36 -13.58
C LEU A 128 -2.68 -1.53 -13.95
N SER A 129 -3.33 -0.95 -12.95
CA SER A 129 -4.42 0.01 -13.09
C SER A 129 -4.01 1.36 -12.54
N ILE A 130 -4.53 2.43 -13.12
CA ILE A 130 -4.43 3.79 -12.56
C ILE A 130 -5.60 4.02 -11.63
N ASP A 131 -5.37 4.56 -10.44
CA ASP A 131 -6.42 4.69 -9.43
C ASP A 131 -7.63 5.49 -9.97
N VAL A 132 -7.37 6.64 -10.59
CA VAL A 132 -8.36 7.39 -11.38
C VAL A 132 -7.73 7.99 -12.64
N GLY A 133 -8.27 7.67 -13.80
CA GLY A 133 -7.95 8.34 -15.06
C GLY A 133 -9.00 9.39 -15.40
N VAL A 134 -8.62 10.65 -15.61
CA VAL A 134 -9.55 11.73 -15.98
C VAL A 134 -9.24 12.22 -17.40
N ARG A 135 -10.20 12.04 -18.31
CA ARG A 135 -10.16 12.53 -19.69
C ARG A 135 -10.74 13.93 -19.76
N ASP A 136 -9.90 14.85 -20.22
CA ASP A 136 -10.24 16.25 -20.48
C ASP A 136 -10.22 16.52 -21.99
N ASP A 137 -11.40 16.65 -22.58
CA ASP A 137 -11.55 16.89 -24.02
C ASP A 137 -11.23 18.33 -24.42
N ALA A 138 -11.44 19.30 -23.52
CA ALA A 138 -11.19 20.71 -23.78
C ALA A 138 -9.69 21.01 -23.90
N TYR A 139 -8.88 20.43 -23.01
CA TYR A 139 -7.42 20.57 -23.03
C TYR A 139 -6.70 19.37 -23.65
N ARG A 140 -7.45 18.44 -24.25
CA ARG A 140 -6.92 17.20 -24.86
C ARG A 140 -5.91 16.48 -23.97
N THR A 141 -6.22 16.31 -22.69
CA THR A 141 -5.30 15.72 -21.71
C THR A 141 -5.94 14.53 -20.99
N LEU A 142 -5.21 13.42 -20.89
CA LEU A 142 -5.50 12.32 -19.99
C LEU A 142 -4.68 12.52 -18.71
N MET A 143 -5.37 12.85 -17.62
CA MET A 143 -4.76 12.98 -16.31
C MET A 143 -4.73 11.62 -15.61
N VAL A 144 -3.53 11.21 -15.18
CA VAL A 144 -3.26 10.02 -14.38
C VAL A 144 -3.20 10.44 -12.91
N VAL A 145 -4.21 10.09 -12.12
CA VAL A 145 -4.28 10.46 -10.70
C VAL A 145 -4.04 9.22 -9.84
N GLU A 146 -2.98 9.26 -9.03
CA GLU A 146 -2.56 8.18 -8.14
C GLU A 146 -2.68 8.61 -6.68
N ILE A 147 -3.36 7.82 -5.86
CA ILE A 147 -3.77 8.18 -4.51
C ILE A 147 -2.98 7.37 -3.50
N TRP A 148 -2.31 8.07 -2.59
CA TRP A 148 -1.44 7.44 -1.61
C TRP A 148 -1.96 7.65 -0.19
N ASN A 149 -2.54 6.59 0.40
CA ASN A 149 -2.89 6.57 1.82
C ASN A 149 -1.65 6.66 2.70
N ARG A 150 -0.63 5.86 2.38
CA ARG A 150 0.64 5.81 3.08
C ARG A 150 1.74 5.49 2.09
N LEU A 151 2.81 6.28 2.14
CA LEU A 151 3.92 6.17 1.22
C LEU A 151 5.10 5.52 1.95
N ASP A 152 5.31 4.22 1.69
CA ASP A 152 6.24 3.39 2.49
C ASP A 152 7.58 3.18 1.82
N ASP A 153 7.56 2.99 0.50
CA ASP A 153 8.74 2.89 -0.35
C ASP A 153 8.60 3.91 -1.49
N LEU A 154 9.25 5.06 -1.32
CA LEU A 154 9.24 6.15 -2.28
C LEU A 154 9.82 5.72 -3.63
N GLY A 155 10.90 4.93 -3.64
CA GLY A 155 11.55 4.50 -4.87
C GLY A 155 10.68 3.53 -5.67
N ALA A 156 10.06 2.55 -5.00
CA ALA A 156 9.12 1.63 -5.64
C ALA A 156 7.82 2.32 -6.08
N ALA A 157 7.35 3.33 -5.34
CA ALA A 157 6.22 4.16 -5.74
C ALA A 157 6.51 4.92 -7.04
N MET A 158 7.67 5.58 -7.14
CA MET A 158 8.07 6.33 -8.35
C MET A 158 8.20 5.43 -9.58
N ARG A 159 8.88 4.27 -9.46
CA ARG A 159 9.02 3.34 -10.59
C ARG A 159 7.69 2.82 -11.11
N ARG A 160 6.75 2.52 -10.20
CA ARG A 160 5.40 2.09 -10.58
C ARG A 160 4.62 3.21 -11.27
N PHE A 161 4.75 4.44 -10.78
CA PHE A 161 4.15 5.59 -11.43
C PHE A 161 4.70 5.85 -12.82
N ASP A 162 6.02 5.76 -13.01
CA ASP A 162 6.66 5.92 -14.32
C ASP A 162 6.15 4.87 -15.33
N LEU A 163 5.98 3.62 -14.87
CA LEU A 163 5.38 2.57 -15.69
C LEU A 163 3.94 2.91 -16.08
N LYS A 164 3.10 3.32 -15.13
CA LYS A 164 1.70 3.71 -15.39
C LYS A 164 1.61 4.89 -16.38
N MET A 165 2.48 5.89 -16.24
CA MET A 165 2.55 7.04 -17.15
C MET A 165 2.90 6.59 -18.58
N ALA A 166 3.90 5.73 -18.75
CA ALA A 166 4.28 5.21 -20.06
C ALA A 166 3.16 4.40 -20.72
N GLU A 167 2.46 3.57 -19.95
CA GLU A 167 1.32 2.79 -20.46
C GLU A 167 0.11 3.67 -20.79
N ALA A 168 -0.19 4.68 -19.97
CA ALA A 168 -1.23 5.66 -20.28
C ALA A 168 -0.92 6.42 -21.58
N SER A 169 0.35 6.79 -21.81
CA SER A 169 0.77 7.40 -23.07
C SER A 169 0.56 6.48 -24.26
N ALA A 170 0.89 5.18 -24.13
CA ALA A 170 0.63 4.20 -25.18
C ALA A 170 -0.88 4.02 -25.44
N LEU A 171 -1.70 3.97 -24.38
CA LEU A 171 -3.16 3.89 -24.47
C LEU A 171 -3.79 5.12 -25.13
N ALA A 172 -3.28 6.32 -24.80
CA ALA A 172 -3.73 7.57 -25.40
C ALA A 172 -3.39 7.64 -26.89
N ALA A 173 -2.23 7.12 -27.30
CA ALA A 173 -1.84 7.03 -28.71
C ALA A 173 -2.66 6.00 -29.51
N ALA A 174 -3.03 4.87 -28.89
CA ALA A 174 -3.74 3.78 -29.56
C ALA A 174 -5.22 4.07 -29.86
N ARG A 175 -5.85 5.04 -29.19
CA ARG A 175 -7.30 5.28 -29.26
C ARG A 175 -7.81 6.03 -30.50
N GLY A 176 -6.97 6.27 -31.51
CA GLY A 176 -7.39 6.75 -32.84
C GLY A 176 -8.11 8.11 -32.85
N GLY A 177 -7.34 9.19 -33.00
CA GLY A 177 -7.78 10.59 -33.04
C GLY A 177 -6.59 11.51 -32.71
N ASP A 178 -6.80 12.84 -32.63
CA ASP A 178 -5.78 13.77 -32.10
C ASP A 178 -5.30 13.27 -30.72
N ALA A 179 -4.01 12.96 -30.58
CA ALA A 179 -3.51 12.30 -29.37
C ALA A 179 -3.75 13.16 -28.11
N TYR A 180 -4.19 12.52 -27.02
CA TYR A 180 -4.26 13.20 -25.72
C TYR A 180 -2.86 13.29 -25.12
N ALA A 181 -2.48 14.48 -24.66
CA ALA A 181 -1.31 14.60 -23.79
C ALA A 181 -1.56 13.81 -22.50
N VAL A 182 -0.52 13.20 -21.92
CA VAL A 182 -0.64 12.50 -20.64
C VAL A 182 0.10 13.27 -19.57
N ALA A 183 -0.61 13.61 -18.50
CA ALA A 183 -0.07 14.33 -17.35
C ALA A 183 -0.44 13.58 -16.07
N GLY A 184 0.36 13.68 -15.01
CA GLY A 184 0.19 12.86 -13.82
C GLY A 184 0.21 13.62 -12.50
N CYS A 185 -0.67 13.25 -11.57
CA CYS A 185 -0.72 13.83 -10.23
C CYS A 185 -0.74 12.75 -9.17
N TRP A 186 0.12 12.89 -8.18
CA TRP A 186 -0.01 12.15 -6.92
C TRP A 186 -0.89 12.94 -5.95
N VAL A 187 -1.90 12.27 -5.41
CA VAL A 187 -2.74 12.79 -4.34
C VAL A 187 -2.39 12.06 -3.06
N LEU A 188 -1.67 12.74 -2.17
CA LEU A 188 -1.25 12.19 -0.89
C LEU A 188 -2.33 12.44 0.15
N ARG A 189 -2.63 11.44 0.98
CA ARG A 189 -3.43 11.68 2.19
C ARG A 189 -2.67 12.55 3.18
N ASP A 190 -3.35 13.54 3.72
CA ASP A 190 -2.83 14.43 4.74
C ASP A 190 -2.75 13.73 6.10
N THR A 191 -1.69 12.94 6.28
CA THR A 191 -1.38 12.21 7.51
C THR A 191 -0.03 12.65 8.05
N VAL A 192 0.19 12.46 9.35
CA VAL A 192 1.48 12.71 10.00
C VAL A 192 2.61 11.95 9.30
N ALA A 193 2.37 10.71 8.89
CA ALA A 193 3.35 9.87 8.20
C ALA A 193 3.73 10.45 6.82
N ASN A 194 2.74 10.79 5.99
CA ASN A 194 3.01 11.35 4.65
C ASN A 194 3.64 12.74 4.74
N ARG A 195 3.18 13.60 5.66
CA ARG A 195 3.82 14.90 5.92
C ARG A 195 5.28 14.72 6.35
N GLY A 196 5.55 13.78 7.25
CA GLY A 196 6.90 13.45 7.70
C GLY A 196 7.79 12.99 6.55
N LEU A 197 7.27 12.18 5.62
CA LEU A 197 8.01 11.73 4.45
C LEU A 197 8.32 12.88 3.49
N VAL A 198 7.31 13.70 3.14
CA VAL A 198 7.49 14.86 2.26
C VAL A 198 8.51 15.85 2.84
N ALA A 199 8.44 16.12 4.15
CA ALA A 199 9.38 16.99 4.83
C ALA A 199 10.80 16.41 4.90
N ARG A 200 10.93 15.08 5.00
CA ARG A 200 12.24 14.40 5.07
C ARG A 200 12.95 14.30 3.72
N TYR A 201 12.20 14.14 2.62
CA TYR A 201 12.76 13.92 1.29
C TYR A 201 12.29 14.94 0.23
N PRO A 202 12.35 16.26 0.48
CA PRO A 202 11.85 17.25 -0.46
C PRO A 202 12.63 17.25 -1.77
N ALA A 203 13.96 17.07 -1.74
CA ALA A 203 14.79 17.08 -2.95
C ALA A 203 14.45 15.93 -3.93
N ILE A 204 14.15 14.73 -3.40
CA ILE A 204 13.77 13.57 -4.22
C ILE A 204 12.41 13.79 -4.89
N LEU A 205 11.44 14.32 -4.12
CA LEU A 205 10.12 14.61 -4.68
C LEU A 205 10.20 15.77 -5.69
N GLN A 206 10.95 16.83 -5.37
CA GLN A 206 11.13 17.99 -6.24
C GLN A 206 11.90 17.66 -7.52
N SER A 207 12.72 16.61 -7.58
CA SER A 207 13.39 16.21 -8.82
C SER A 207 12.49 15.46 -9.81
N ARG A 208 11.27 15.08 -9.38
CA ARG A 208 10.31 14.36 -10.22
C ARG A 208 9.02 15.14 -10.43
N PHE A 209 8.55 15.84 -9.40
CA PHE A 209 7.28 16.56 -9.42
C PHE A 209 7.52 18.06 -9.62
N HIS A 210 7.64 18.47 -10.89
CA HIS A 210 7.86 19.88 -11.28
C HIS A 210 6.55 20.63 -11.54
N GLY A 211 5.43 19.92 -11.61
CA GLY A 211 4.11 20.49 -11.83
C GLY A 211 3.64 21.32 -10.63
N SER A 212 3.07 22.49 -10.91
CA SER A 212 2.50 23.35 -9.87
C SER A 212 1.40 22.62 -9.11
N SER A 213 1.56 22.46 -7.79
CA SER A 213 0.54 21.85 -6.94
C SER A 213 -0.78 22.64 -6.96
N VAL A 214 -0.69 23.97 -6.99
CA VAL A 214 -1.87 24.85 -7.16
C VAL A 214 -2.52 24.63 -8.51
N GLY A 215 -1.71 24.49 -9.57
CA GLY A 215 -2.19 24.20 -10.92
C GLY A 215 -2.93 22.85 -10.99
N TRP A 216 -2.38 21.81 -10.36
CA TRP A 216 -3.02 20.50 -10.29
C TRP A 216 -4.34 20.50 -9.50
N VAL A 217 -4.38 21.21 -8.37
CA VAL A 217 -5.62 21.38 -7.61
C VAL A 217 -6.65 22.18 -8.40
N GLY A 218 -6.25 23.28 -9.05
CA GLY A 218 -7.15 24.05 -9.93
C GLY A 218 -7.65 23.25 -11.13
N ALA A 219 -6.80 22.42 -11.72
CA ALA A 219 -7.21 21.51 -12.78
C ALA A 219 -8.28 20.54 -12.28
N LEU A 220 -8.02 19.82 -11.18
CA LEU A 220 -8.96 18.81 -10.67
C LEU A 220 -10.23 19.42 -10.07
N VAL A 221 -10.14 20.53 -9.34
CA VAL A 221 -11.28 21.09 -8.58
C VAL A 221 -12.13 22.04 -9.40
N THR A 222 -11.52 22.87 -10.26
CA THR A 222 -12.23 23.98 -10.93
C THR A 222 -12.24 23.89 -12.45
N GLY A 223 -11.71 22.84 -13.06
CA GLY A 223 -11.74 22.72 -14.53
C GLY A 223 -10.58 23.42 -15.25
N GLY A 224 -9.56 23.89 -14.53
CA GLY A 224 -8.42 24.58 -15.14
C GLY A 224 -7.55 23.68 -16.02
N ALA A 225 -6.68 24.29 -16.83
CA ALA A 225 -5.72 23.55 -17.64
C ALA A 225 -4.77 22.70 -16.76
N PRO A 226 -4.64 21.39 -16.99
CA PRO A 226 -3.72 20.56 -16.23
C PRO A 226 -2.25 20.93 -16.52
N PRO A 227 -1.38 21.00 -15.50
CA PRO A 227 0.05 21.18 -15.73
C PRO A 227 0.65 20.01 -16.55
N ALA A 228 1.53 20.31 -17.50
CA ALA A 228 2.20 19.28 -18.30
C ALA A 228 3.15 18.40 -17.47
N ALA A 229 3.82 19.00 -16.48
CA ALA A 229 4.71 18.28 -15.59
C ALA A 229 3.94 17.61 -14.44
N ALA A 230 4.43 16.44 -14.01
CA ALA A 230 3.81 15.71 -12.91
C ALA A 230 3.84 16.52 -11.61
N GLY A 231 2.78 16.44 -10.81
CA GLY A 231 2.68 17.18 -9.56
C GLY A 231 2.18 16.38 -8.37
N LEU A 232 2.12 17.07 -7.23
CA LEU A 232 1.65 16.55 -5.95
C LEU A 232 0.51 17.42 -5.45
N ALA A 233 -0.50 16.81 -4.84
CA ALA A 233 -1.57 17.48 -4.11
C ALA A 233 -1.85 16.72 -2.81
N TRP A 234 -2.45 17.40 -1.85
CA TRP A 234 -2.96 16.77 -0.64
C TRP A 234 -4.45 16.50 -0.76
N ALA A 235 -4.91 15.42 -0.14
CA ALA A 235 -6.29 15.21 0.24
C ALA A 235 -6.41 15.21 1.76
N THR A 236 -7.45 15.86 2.27
CA THR A 236 -7.78 15.88 3.72
C THR A 236 -7.85 14.47 4.32
N GLY A 237 -7.67 14.36 5.64
CA GLY A 237 -7.69 13.10 6.40
C GLY A 237 -9.01 12.30 6.31
N ASN A 238 -10.10 12.90 5.85
CA ASN A 238 -11.37 12.24 5.55
C ASN A 238 -11.65 12.11 4.03
N GLY A 239 -10.73 12.58 3.17
CA GLY A 239 -10.84 12.47 1.72
C GLY A 239 -11.89 13.39 1.09
N SER A 240 -12.33 14.44 1.79
CA SER A 240 -13.43 15.31 1.34
C SER A 240 -13.00 16.45 0.42
N THR A 241 -11.73 16.87 0.51
CA THR A 241 -11.18 18.06 -0.16
C THR A 241 -9.74 17.85 -0.61
N LEU A 242 -9.40 18.36 -1.80
CA LEU A 242 -8.04 18.48 -2.31
C LEU A 242 -7.47 19.87 -2.03
N PHE A 243 -6.19 19.97 -1.67
CA PHE A 243 -5.53 21.25 -1.47
C PHE A 243 -4.03 21.20 -1.82
N PRO A 244 -3.41 22.35 -2.12
CA PRO A 244 -2.04 22.36 -2.62
C PRO A 244 -1.00 21.97 -1.57
N LEU A 245 0.01 21.21 -1.99
CA LEU A 245 1.24 21.01 -1.26
C LEU A 245 2.05 22.30 -1.25
N ARG A 246 2.49 22.69 -0.05
CA ARG A 246 3.43 23.79 0.16
C ARG A 246 4.74 23.21 0.66
N TRP A 247 5.81 23.43 -0.08
CA TRP A 247 7.15 23.10 0.39
C TRP A 247 7.49 23.96 1.60
N SER A 248 8.04 23.37 2.65
CA SER A 248 8.66 24.15 3.72
C SER A 248 9.77 25.00 3.10
N ARG A 249 9.73 26.31 3.34
CA ARG A 249 10.87 27.18 3.02
C ARG A 249 12.03 26.68 3.87
N ARG A 250 13.17 26.42 3.23
CA ARG A 250 14.42 26.17 3.94
C ARG A 250 14.83 27.40 4.72
#